data_AF-A0A931G7A1-F1
#
_entry.id   AF-A0A931G7A1-F1
#
_cell.length_a   1.000
_cell.length_b   1.000
_cell.length_c   1.000
_cell.angle_alpha   90.00
_cell.angle_beta   90.00
_cell.angle_gamma   90.00
#
_symmetry.space_group_name_H-M   'P 1'
#
loop_
_entity.id
_entity.type
_entity.pdbx_description
1 polymer ?
#
loop_
_entity_poly.entity_id
_entity_poly.type
_entity_poly.pdbx_seq_one_letter_code
_entity_poly.pdbx_strand_id
1 'polypeptide(L)'
;MTAAWTRIQNLKDRLEKKWRKGIFLAQRITPENFTPLRIPLKHPTARELAHDFAAARDWVAHWVSHESAPGRPGFDIEWHAFTHRSLGKNRLPAAVIFPTLADVVSFLGKTRQTERFHTLFHIITDRFPPLAGLLLDHPLSVLQHDKVWEKLLAILDFMTGHPLPGIYIRQLEIPGVDTKFIETHKAWLVKLLTCVLPETAVDDTAKGPAAFENRFGFLSRPARVRFRF
;
A
#
# COMPACT_ATOMS: atom_id res chain seq x y z
N MET A 1 -3.24 37.34 0.26
CA MET A 1 -2.93 35.93 -0.04
C MET A 1 -4.23 35.25 -0.45
N THR A 2 -4.48 35.10 -1.74
CA THR A 2 -5.65 34.38 -2.27
C THR A 2 -5.59 32.93 -1.80
N ALA A 3 -6.67 32.45 -1.19
CA ALA A 3 -6.74 31.07 -0.74
C ALA A 3 -6.69 30.15 -1.97
N ALA A 4 -5.67 29.30 -2.08
CA ALA A 4 -5.58 28.35 -3.19
C ALA A 4 -6.77 27.37 -3.16
N TRP A 5 -7.66 27.44 -4.15
CA TRP A 5 -8.77 26.51 -4.33
C TRP A 5 -8.26 25.10 -4.66
N THR A 6 -9.03 24.06 -4.31
CA THR A 6 -8.61 22.67 -4.54
C THR A 6 -8.52 22.38 -6.03
N ARG A 7 -7.38 21.89 -6.52
CA ARG A 7 -7.20 21.37 -7.89
C ARG A 7 -7.05 19.86 -7.88
N ILE A 8 -7.09 19.26 -9.07
CA ILE A 8 -6.99 17.81 -9.26
C ILE A 8 -5.69 17.22 -8.65
N GLN A 9 -4.59 17.97 -8.65
CA GLN A 9 -3.33 17.50 -8.04
C GLN A 9 -3.46 17.31 -6.52
N ASN A 10 -4.16 18.22 -5.83
CA ASN A 10 -4.41 18.08 -4.39
C ASN A 10 -5.23 16.81 -4.08
N LEU A 11 -6.18 16.48 -4.96
CA LEU A 11 -6.96 15.24 -4.85
C LEU A 11 -6.07 14.02 -5.04
N LYS A 12 -5.26 13.99 -6.11
CA LYS A 12 -4.29 12.92 -6.38
C LYS A 12 -3.32 12.73 -5.22
N ASP A 13 -2.72 13.79 -4.70
CA ASP A 13 -1.77 13.72 -3.58
C ASP A 13 -2.43 13.17 -2.30
N ARG A 14 -3.67 13.57 -2.03
CA ARG A 14 -4.43 13.06 -0.88
C ARG A 14 -4.70 11.56 -1.01
N LEU A 15 -5.09 11.10 -2.19
CA LEU A 15 -5.36 9.69 -2.47
C LEU A 15 -4.07 8.87 -2.51
N GLU A 16 -2.99 9.40 -3.07
CA GLU A 16 -1.67 8.78 -3.10
C GLU A 16 -1.13 8.57 -1.67
N LYS A 17 -1.38 9.50 -0.73
CA LYS A 17 -1.05 9.29 0.69
C LYS A 17 -1.80 8.09 1.30
N LYS A 18 -3.07 7.89 0.94
CA LYS A 18 -3.83 6.71 1.39
C LYS A 18 -3.32 5.41 0.75
N TRP A 19 -2.97 5.48 -0.55
CA TRP A 19 -2.32 4.38 -1.27
C TRP A 19 -1.00 3.96 -0.61
N ARG A 20 -0.13 4.93 -0.30
CA ARG A 20 1.17 4.69 0.38
C ARG A 20 1.04 4.09 1.78
N LYS A 21 -0.12 4.24 2.42
CA LYS A 21 -0.46 3.59 3.69
C LYS A 21 -1.06 2.19 3.51
N GLY A 22 -1.25 1.73 2.27
CA GLY A 22 -1.84 0.42 1.99
C GLY A 22 -3.36 0.33 2.13
N ILE A 23 -4.04 1.44 2.46
CA ILE A 23 -5.47 1.44 2.82
C ILE A 23 -6.33 0.83 1.71
N PHE A 24 -6.12 1.27 0.46
CA PHE A 24 -6.88 0.78 -0.70
C PHE A 24 -6.57 -0.67 -1.04
N LEU A 25 -5.36 -1.14 -0.76
CA LEU A 25 -4.99 -2.54 -0.96
C LEU A 25 -5.67 -3.44 0.07
N ALA A 26 -5.69 -3.03 1.34
CA ALA A 26 -6.41 -3.77 2.39
C ALA A 26 -7.93 -3.80 2.14
N GLN A 27 -8.51 -2.68 1.72
CA GLN A 27 -9.93 -2.59 1.33
C GLN A 27 -10.27 -3.44 0.10
N ARG A 28 -9.30 -3.78 -0.76
CA ARG A 28 -9.53 -4.70 -1.88
C ARG A 28 -9.81 -6.13 -1.42
N ILE A 29 -9.25 -6.52 -0.26
CA ILE A 29 -9.45 -7.85 0.36
C ILE A 29 -10.74 -7.88 1.17
N THR A 30 -11.06 -6.78 1.85
CA THR A 30 -12.29 -6.61 2.66
C THR A 30 -13.17 -5.52 2.06
N PRO A 31 -13.86 -5.79 0.93
CA PRO A 31 -14.61 -4.78 0.19
C PRO A 31 -15.75 -4.15 1.00
N GLU A 32 -16.30 -4.87 1.99
CA GLU A 32 -17.29 -4.37 2.94
C GLU A 32 -16.79 -3.19 3.80
N ASN A 33 -15.48 -3.02 3.94
CA ASN A 33 -14.86 -1.89 4.63
C ASN A 33 -14.71 -0.65 3.75
N PHE A 34 -15.07 -0.74 2.46
CA PHE A 34 -15.09 0.42 1.59
C PHE A 34 -16.45 1.12 1.66
N THR A 35 -16.42 2.40 1.98
CA THR A 35 -17.57 3.30 1.85
C THR A 35 -17.29 4.34 0.77
N PRO A 36 -18.31 4.80 0.03
CA PRO A 36 -18.15 5.82 -1.00
C PRO A 36 -17.34 7.01 -0.48
N LEU A 37 -16.26 7.34 -1.19
CA LEU A 37 -15.29 8.31 -0.71
C LEU A 37 -15.67 9.72 -1.19
N ARG A 38 -16.31 10.48 -0.30
CA ARG A 38 -16.59 11.91 -0.52
C ARG A 38 -15.41 12.78 -0.07
N ILE A 39 -14.87 13.58 -0.98
CA ILE A 39 -13.77 14.51 -0.72
C ILE A 39 -14.25 15.95 -0.99
N PRO A 40 -14.47 16.76 0.06
CA PRO A 40 -14.83 18.16 -0.10
C PRO A 40 -13.76 18.95 -0.87
N LEU A 41 -14.22 19.84 -1.74
CA LEU A 41 -13.39 20.76 -2.49
C LEU A 41 -13.43 22.14 -1.84
N LYS A 42 -12.26 22.73 -1.63
CA LYS A 42 -12.19 24.15 -1.29
C LYS A 42 -12.50 24.95 -2.54
N HIS A 43 -13.71 25.48 -2.60
CA HIS A 43 -14.26 26.22 -3.73
C HIS A 43 -14.19 27.75 -3.49
N PRO A 44 -14.35 28.57 -4.53
CA PRO A 44 -14.45 30.03 -4.41
C PRO A 44 -15.53 30.46 -3.42
N THR A 45 -15.22 31.45 -2.60
CA THR A 45 -16.22 32.14 -1.74
C THR A 45 -17.02 33.17 -2.53
N ALA A 46 -18.17 33.60 -2.01
CA ALA A 46 -18.97 34.67 -2.62
C ALA A 46 -18.17 35.96 -2.91
N ARG A 47 -17.24 36.32 -2.01
CA ARG A 47 -16.37 37.48 -2.17
C ARG A 47 -15.34 37.28 -3.28
N GLU A 48 -14.74 36.10 -3.37
CA GLU A 48 -13.75 35.79 -4.41
C GLU A 48 -14.40 35.69 -5.79
N LEU A 49 -15.62 35.15 -5.88
CA LEU A 49 -16.41 35.13 -7.12
C LEU A 49 -16.72 36.52 -7.66
N ALA A 50 -17.00 37.48 -6.76
CA ALA A 50 -17.24 38.86 -7.13
C ALA A 50 -15.96 39.60 -7.57
N HIS A 51 -14.80 39.13 -7.11
CA HIS A 51 -13.50 39.74 -7.40
C HIS A 51 -12.88 39.21 -8.70
N ASP A 52 -12.91 37.88 -8.89
CA ASP A 52 -12.31 37.21 -10.05
C ASP A 52 -13.19 36.06 -10.54
N PHE A 53 -14.24 36.45 -11.27
CA PHE A 53 -15.19 35.49 -11.84
C PHE A 53 -14.57 34.61 -12.94
N ALA A 54 -13.59 35.16 -13.70
CA ALA A 54 -12.93 34.42 -14.76
C ALA A 54 -12.14 33.24 -14.18
N ALA A 55 -11.34 33.47 -13.14
CA ALA A 55 -10.62 32.39 -12.46
C ALA A 55 -11.56 31.33 -11.88
N ALA A 56 -12.71 31.74 -11.32
CA ALA A 56 -13.69 30.80 -10.79
C ALA A 56 -14.32 29.93 -11.89
N ARG A 57 -14.64 30.52 -13.04
CA ARG A 57 -15.15 29.78 -14.21
C ARG A 57 -14.12 28.78 -14.72
N ASP A 58 -12.86 29.19 -14.83
CA ASP A 58 -11.76 28.32 -15.27
C ASP A 58 -11.53 27.17 -14.28
N TRP A 59 -11.69 27.45 -12.98
CA TRP A 59 -11.63 26.43 -11.94
C TRP A 59 -12.78 25.41 -12.05
N VAL A 60 -14.01 25.85 -12.32
CA VAL A 60 -15.14 24.94 -12.57
C VAL A 60 -14.88 24.11 -13.82
N ALA A 61 -14.46 24.74 -14.93
CA ALA A 61 -14.15 24.05 -16.18
C ALA A 61 -13.04 22.99 -16.00
N HIS A 62 -12.03 23.29 -15.17
CA HIS A 62 -10.98 22.35 -14.80
C HIS A 62 -11.53 21.10 -14.10
N TRP A 63 -12.53 21.22 -13.23
CA TRP A 63 -13.15 20.06 -12.58
C TRP A 63 -14.01 19.26 -13.55
N VAL A 64 -14.87 19.93 -14.32
CA VAL A 64 -15.74 19.28 -15.32
C VAL A 64 -14.93 18.51 -16.36
N SER A 65 -13.77 19.03 -16.77
CA SER A 65 -12.90 18.33 -17.74
C SER A 65 -12.28 17.04 -17.19
N HIS A 66 -12.31 16.82 -15.87
CA HIS A 66 -11.78 15.63 -15.20
C HIS A 66 -12.87 14.72 -14.65
N GLU A 67 -14.14 15.14 -14.71
CA GLU A 67 -15.26 14.29 -14.31
C GLU A 67 -15.33 13.06 -15.20
N SER A 68 -15.63 11.91 -14.60
CA SER A 68 -15.75 10.67 -15.34
C SER A 68 -16.96 10.71 -16.27
N ALA A 69 -16.78 10.28 -17.52
CA ALA A 69 -17.92 10.03 -18.38
C ALA A 69 -18.78 8.90 -17.78
N PRO A 70 -20.12 8.93 -17.97
CA PRO A 70 -21.00 7.88 -17.49
C PRO A 70 -20.50 6.48 -17.89
N GLY A 71 -20.41 5.57 -16.93
CA GLY A 71 -19.92 4.20 -17.14
C GLY A 71 -18.39 4.05 -17.21
N ARG A 72 -17.61 5.12 -17.01
CA ARG A 72 -16.15 5.04 -16.87
C ARG A 72 -15.74 5.14 -15.40
N PRO A 73 -14.77 4.32 -14.94
CA PRO A 73 -14.30 4.40 -13.57
C PRO A 73 -13.71 5.77 -13.23
N GLY A 74 -14.09 6.32 -12.07
CA GLY A 74 -13.53 7.56 -11.51
C GLY A 74 -14.54 8.28 -10.62
N PHE A 75 -14.59 9.60 -10.66
CA PHE A 75 -15.39 10.35 -9.70
C PHE A 75 -16.52 11.15 -10.36
N ASP A 76 -17.58 11.30 -9.58
CA ASP A 76 -18.68 12.23 -9.85
C ASP A 76 -18.45 13.53 -9.08
N ILE A 77 -18.91 14.65 -9.64
CA ILE A 77 -18.89 15.93 -8.95
C ILE A 77 -20.22 16.14 -8.22
N GLU A 78 -20.13 16.34 -6.90
CA GLU A 78 -21.24 16.87 -6.13
C GLU A 78 -21.31 18.38 -6.31
N TRP A 79 -22.45 18.88 -6.77
CA TRP A 79 -22.65 20.30 -7.08
C TRP A 79 -23.41 21.01 -5.96
N HIS A 80 -22.92 22.19 -5.57
CA HIS A 80 -23.65 23.10 -4.69
C HIS A 80 -24.22 24.27 -5.49
N ALA A 81 -25.54 24.43 -5.44
CA ALA A 81 -26.22 25.57 -6.04
C ALA A 81 -26.15 26.79 -5.13
N PHE A 82 -25.86 27.95 -5.70
CA PHE A 82 -25.87 29.22 -4.97
C PHE A 82 -26.51 30.31 -5.82
N THR A 83 -27.07 31.32 -5.14
CA THR A 83 -27.68 32.48 -5.80
C THR A 83 -26.78 33.69 -5.56
N HIS A 84 -26.34 34.34 -6.63
CA HIS A 84 -25.55 35.57 -6.56
C HIS A 84 -26.31 36.74 -7.17
N ARG A 85 -26.29 37.88 -6.50
CA ARG A 85 -27.08 39.07 -6.85
C ARG A 85 -26.87 39.56 -8.30
N SER A 86 -25.66 39.43 -8.85
CA SER A 86 -25.33 39.90 -10.20
C SER A 86 -25.19 38.79 -11.24
N LEU A 87 -25.13 37.52 -10.83
CA LEU A 87 -24.86 36.38 -11.72
C LEU A 87 -26.02 35.38 -11.77
N GLY A 88 -27.07 35.60 -10.98
CA GLY A 88 -28.22 34.70 -10.89
C GLY A 88 -27.87 33.37 -10.20
N LYS A 89 -28.60 32.31 -10.55
CA LYS A 89 -28.43 30.96 -10.02
C LYS A 89 -27.25 30.28 -10.70
N ASN A 90 -26.23 29.92 -9.93
CA ASN A 90 -25.04 29.20 -10.42
C ASN A 90 -24.78 27.96 -9.56
N ARG A 91 -23.91 27.07 -10.05
CA ARG A 91 -23.48 25.88 -9.31
C ARG A 91 -21.95 25.83 -9.27
N LEU A 92 -21.41 25.34 -8.16
CA LEU A 92 -19.97 25.08 -8.00
C LEU A 92 -19.74 23.62 -7.59
N PRO A 93 -18.65 23.00 -8.05
CA PRO A 93 -18.14 21.76 -7.47
C PRO A 93 -17.93 21.92 -5.96
N ALA A 94 -18.63 21.11 -5.17
CA ALA A 94 -18.57 21.14 -3.71
C ALA A 94 -17.77 19.97 -3.15
N ALA A 95 -17.89 18.80 -3.75
CA ALA A 95 -17.12 17.61 -3.41
C ALA A 95 -16.92 16.74 -4.67
N VAL A 96 -15.93 15.86 -4.61
CA VAL A 96 -15.86 14.69 -5.51
C VAL A 96 -16.27 13.45 -4.76
N ILE A 97 -16.97 12.55 -5.43
CA ILE A 97 -17.44 11.29 -4.87
C ILE A 97 -16.86 10.16 -5.70
N PHE A 98 -16.16 9.23 -5.05
CA PHE A 98 -15.78 7.96 -5.64
C PHE A 98 -16.76 6.88 -5.14
N PRO A 99 -17.67 6.37 -5.99
CA PRO A 99 -18.66 5.38 -5.59
C PRO A 99 -18.03 4.07 -5.12
N THR A 100 -16.95 3.63 -5.79
CA THR A 100 -16.30 2.35 -5.52
C THR A 100 -14.79 2.48 -5.32
N LEU A 101 -14.16 1.44 -4.77
CA LEU A 101 -12.71 1.34 -4.69
C LEU A 101 -12.07 1.28 -6.09
N ALA A 102 -12.72 0.60 -7.03
CA ALA A 102 -12.26 0.46 -8.42
C ALA A 102 -12.08 1.84 -9.08
N ASP A 103 -12.99 2.76 -8.79
CA ASP A 103 -12.93 4.14 -9.25
C ASP A 103 -11.69 4.88 -8.73
N VAL A 104 -11.39 4.73 -7.44
CA VAL A 104 -10.23 5.37 -6.79
C VAL A 104 -8.92 4.84 -7.39
N VAL A 105 -8.79 3.51 -7.49
CA VAL A 105 -7.55 2.90 -7.98
C VAL A 105 -7.37 3.12 -9.48
N SER A 106 -8.46 3.20 -10.25
CA SER A 106 -8.43 3.60 -11.66
C SER A 106 -7.95 5.05 -11.82
N PHE A 107 -8.51 5.97 -11.04
CA PHE A 107 -8.12 7.38 -11.03
C PHE A 107 -6.64 7.59 -10.66
N LEU A 108 -6.10 6.76 -9.76
CA LEU A 108 -4.68 6.77 -9.40
C LEU A 108 -3.77 6.04 -10.40
N GLY A 109 -4.32 5.31 -11.38
CA GLY A 109 -3.55 4.45 -12.28
C GLY A 109 -2.92 3.24 -11.59
N LYS A 110 -3.57 2.72 -10.54
CA LYS A 110 -3.06 1.64 -9.64
C LYS A 110 -3.83 0.34 -9.75
N THR A 111 -4.71 0.20 -10.74
CA THR A 111 -5.54 -1.01 -10.95
C THR A 111 -4.70 -2.28 -11.03
N ARG A 112 -3.64 -2.31 -11.86
CA ARG A 112 -2.78 -3.49 -12.00
C ARG A 112 -2.10 -3.89 -10.71
N GLN A 113 -1.62 -2.93 -9.92
CA GLN A 113 -0.99 -3.19 -8.63
C GLN A 113 -1.99 -3.73 -7.61
N THR A 114 -3.22 -3.22 -7.64
CA THR A 114 -4.31 -3.65 -6.76
C THR A 114 -4.70 -5.11 -7.05
N GLU A 115 -4.89 -5.48 -8.32
CA GLU A 115 -5.22 -6.85 -8.69
C GLU A 115 -4.05 -7.81 -8.45
N ARG A 116 -2.81 -7.36 -8.65
CA ARG A 116 -1.64 -8.18 -8.32
C ARG A 116 -1.55 -8.46 -6.83
N PHE A 117 -1.78 -7.45 -5.99
CA PHE A 117 -1.83 -7.64 -4.54
C PHE A 117 -2.93 -8.62 -4.14
N HIS A 118 -4.14 -8.46 -4.67
CA HIS A 118 -5.26 -9.37 -4.42
C HIS A 118 -4.89 -10.83 -4.76
N THR A 119 -4.25 -11.04 -5.91
CA THR A 119 -3.79 -12.37 -6.33
C THR A 119 -2.73 -12.94 -5.38
N LEU A 120 -1.70 -12.15 -5.05
CA LEU A 120 -0.64 -12.57 -4.14
C LEU A 120 -1.18 -12.88 -2.74
N PHE A 121 -2.09 -12.06 -2.24
CA PHE A 121 -2.72 -12.25 -0.93
C PHE A 121 -3.29 -13.66 -0.82
N HIS A 122 -4.18 -14.04 -1.74
CA HIS A 122 -4.81 -15.37 -1.72
C HIS A 122 -3.80 -16.50 -1.90
N ILE A 123 -2.85 -16.40 -2.86
CA ILE A 123 -1.79 -17.41 -3.04
C ILE A 123 -1.01 -17.66 -1.75
N ILE A 124 -0.68 -16.58 -1.03
CA ILE A 124 0.11 -16.68 0.20
C ILE A 124 -0.74 -17.20 1.35
N THR A 125 -1.97 -16.70 1.52
CA THR A 125 -2.83 -17.08 2.65
C THR A 125 -3.44 -18.47 2.51
N ASP A 126 -3.65 -18.96 1.28
CA ASP A 126 -4.07 -20.34 1.05
C ASP A 126 -3.02 -21.34 1.52
N ARG A 127 -1.73 -20.96 1.40
CA ARG A 127 -0.59 -21.78 1.84
C ARG A 127 -0.22 -21.55 3.31
N PHE A 128 -0.27 -20.29 3.76
CA PHE A 128 0.10 -19.87 5.10
C PHE A 128 -0.97 -18.91 5.68
N PRO A 129 -2.12 -19.44 6.16
CA PRO A 129 -3.19 -18.64 6.72
C PRO A 129 -2.78 -17.63 7.82
N PRO A 130 -1.82 -17.95 8.73
CA PRO A 130 -1.37 -17.00 9.75
C PRO A 130 -0.80 -15.67 9.21
N LEU A 131 -0.41 -15.62 7.93
CA LEU A 131 0.13 -14.40 7.32
C LEU A 131 -0.93 -13.35 6.99
N ALA A 132 -2.22 -13.68 6.98
CA ALA A 132 -3.28 -12.79 6.50
C ALA A 132 -3.22 -11.37 7.12
N GLY A 133 -3.08 -11.29 8.46
CA GLY A 133 -2.96 -10.01 9.15
C GLY A 133 -1.73 -9.19 8.73
N LEU A 134 -0.57 -9.84 8.69
CA LEU A 134 0.69 -9.20 8.29
C LEU A 134 0.64 -8.63 6.86
N LEU A 135 0.01 -9.36 5.93
CA LEU A 135 -0.12 -8.91 4.53
C LEU A 135 -1.07 -7.72 4.40
N LEU A 136 -2.12 -7.65 5.22
CA LEU A 136 -3.03 -6.49 5.29
C LEU A 136 -2.37 -5.26 5.92
N ASP A 137 -1.50 -5.46 6.90
CA ASP A 137 -0.75 -4.38 7.56
C ASP A 137 0.39 -3.84 6.68
N HIS A 138 0.93 -4.68 5.79
CA HIS A 138 2.09 -4.35 4.95
C HIS A 138 1.90 -4.65 3.45
N PRO A 139 0.81 -4.20 2.82
CA PRO A 139 0.44 -4.65 1.46
C PRO A 139 1.41 -4.13 0.39
N LEU A 140 2.05 -2.98 0.61
CA LEU A 140 3.09 -2.47 -0.30
C LEU A 140 4.38 -3.29 -0.21
N SER A 141 4.72 -3.82 0.98
CA SER A 141 5.85 -4.73 1.12
C SER A 141 5.59 -6.03 0.37
N VAL A 142 4.34 -6.49 0.32
CA VAL A 142 3.94 -7.65 -0.50
C VAL A 142 4.22 -7.40 -1.98
N LEU A 143 3.79 -6.25 -2.50
CA LEU A 143 4.04 -5.87 -3.89
C LEU A 143 5.52 -5.63 -4.19
N GLN A 144 6.29 -5.10 -3.24
CA GLN A 144 7.73 -4.91 -3.41
C GLN A 144 8.48 -6.23 -3.62
N HIS A 145 7.98 -7.32 -3.01
CA HIS A 145 8.56 -8.66 -3.10
C HIS A 145 7.93 -9.53 -4.19
N ASP A 146 7.13 -8.95 -5.10
CA ASP A 146 6.37 -9.66 -6.14
C ASP A 146 7.18 -10.74 -6.86
N LYS A 147 8.41 -10.41 -7.29
CA LYS A 147 9.27 -11.27 -8.10
C LYS A 147 9.99 -12.37 -7.33
N VAL A 148 9.93 -12.35 -6.00
CA VAL A 148 10.70 -13.27 -5.14
C VAL A 148 9.82 -14.13 -4.24
N TRP A 149 8.50 -14.01 -4.35
CA TRP A 149 7.57 -14.75 -3.50
C TRP A 149 7.73 -16.27 -3.59
N GLU A 150 8.03 -16.82 -4.76
CA GLU A 150 8.30 -18.27 -4.89
C GLU A 150 9.43 -18.73 -3.95
N LYS A 151 10.53 -17.97 -3.91
CA LYS A 151 11.67 -18.24 -3.02
C LYS A 151 11.34 -18.00 -1.55
N LEU A 152 10.60 -16.92 -1.25
CA LEU A 152 10.16 -16.64 0.11
C LEU A 152 9.28 -17.76 0.65
N LEU A 153 8.27 -18.19 -0.12
CA LEU A 153 7.38 -19.28 0.26
C LEU A 153 8.15 -20.59 0.46
N ALA A 154 9.10 -20.93 -0.43
CA ALA A 154 9.94 -22.11 -0.28
C ALA A 154 10.76 -22.11 1.03
N ILE A 155 11.28 -20.94 1.44
CA ILE A 155 11.95 -20.79 2.75
C ILE A 155 10.96 -21.03 3.88
N LEU A 156 9.75 -20.46 3.80
CA LEU A 156 8.72 -20.69 4.81
C LEU A 156 8.35 -22.17 4.93
N ASP A 157 8.18 -22.89 3.81
CA ASP A 157 7.91 -24.33 3.83
C ASP A 157 9.02 -25.12 4.53
N PHE A 158 10.26 -24.86 4.14
CA PHE A 158 11.43 -25.52 4.73
C PHE A 158 11.47 -25.29 6.24
N MET A 159 11.27 -24.03 6.67
CA MET A 159 11.31 -23.67 8.08
C MET A 159 10.13 -24.26 8.87
N THR A 160 8.94 -24.37 8.27
CA THR A 160 7.82 -25.06 8.93
C THR A 160 8.05 -26.56 9.12
N GLY A 161 8.77 -27.21 8.18
CA GLY A 161 9.19 -28.61 8.33
C GLY A 161 10.38 -28.80 9.27
N HIS A 162 11.22 -27.77 9.43
CA HIS A 162 12.46 -27.80 10.22
C HIS A 162 12.62 -26.53 11.08
N PRO A 163 11.81 -26.35 12.15
CA PRO A 163 11.72 -25.10 12.90
C PRO A 163 13.02 -24.63 13.59
N LEU A 164 14.04 -25.50 13.73
CA LEU A 164 15.37 -25.16 14.23
C LEU A 164 16.40 -25.99 13.46
N PRO A 165 16.77 -25.59 12.24
CA PRO A 165 17.40 -26.51 11.30
C PRO A 165 18.83 -26.87 11.70
N GLY A 166 19.52 -26.06 12.52
CA GLY A 166 20.86 -26.39 13.01
C GLY A 166 21.92 -26.45 11.91
N ILE A 167 21.67 -25.80 10.77
CA ILE A 167 22.54 -25.75 9.59
C ILE A 167 22.97 -24.32 9.29
N TYR A 168 24.04 -24.15 8.51
CA TYR A 168 24.38 -22.85 7.95
C TYR A 168 23.39 -22.46 6.84
N ILE A 169 23.09 -21.17 6.67
CA ILE A 169 22.23 -20.67 5.56
C ILE A 169 22.68 -21.17 4.18
N ARG A 170 24.00 -21.31 3.95
CA ARG A 170 24.54 -21.82 2.68
C ARG A 170 24.22 -23.30 2.39
N GLN A 171 23.78 -24.04 3.40
CA GLN A 171 23.36 -25.45 3.29
C GLN A 171 21.85 -25.57 3.04
N LEU A 172 21.14 -24.45 2.96
CA LEU A 172 19.73 -24.42 2.63
C LEU A 172 19.58 -24.77 1.14
N GLU A 173 19.21 -26.02 0.85
CA GLU A 173 19.10 -26.56 -0.51
C GLU A 173 17.81 -26.11 -1.21
N ILE A 174 17.59 -24.79 -1.28
CA ILE A 174 16.44 -24.20 -1.97
C ILE A 174 16.90 -23.53 -3.26
N PRO A 175 16.36 -23.91 -4.43
CA PRO A 175 16.76 -23.35 -5.71
C PRO A 175 16.74 -21.81 -5.75
N GLY A 176 17.89 -21.21 -6.02
CA GLY A 176 18.05 -19.76 -6.15
C GLY A 176 17.98 -18.98 -4.83
N VAL A 177 17.99 -19.65 -3.67
CA VAL A 177 18.17 -19.03 -2.35
C VAL A 177 19.61 -19.22 -1.92
N ASP A 178 20.37 -18.14 -1.91
CA ASP A 178 21.72 -18.11 -1.37
C ASP A 178 21.80 -17.20 -0.13
N THR A 179 22.97 -17.12 0.49
CA THR A 179 23.16 -16.23 1.64
C THR A 179 22.87 -14.76 1.30
N LYS A 180 23.12 -14.31 0.07
CA LYS A 180 22.85 -12.93 -0.35
C LYS A 180 21.35 -12.67 -0.45
N PHE A 181 20.56 -13.64 -0.91
CA PHE A 181 19.11 -13.56 -0.94
C PHE A 181 18.54 -13.38 0.47
N ILE A 182 18.95 -14.24 1.42
CA ILE A 182 18.51 -14.14 2.82
C ILE A 182 18.90 -12.80 3.42
N GLU A 183 20.15 -12.34 3.25
CA GLU A 183 20.57 -11.04 3.76
C GLU A 183 19.81 -9.87 3.14
N THR A 184 19.50 -9.93 1.85
CA THR A 184 18.72 -8.88 1.14
C THR A 184 17.28 -8.78 1.65
N HIS A 185 16.66 -9.92 1.98
CA HIS A 185 15.26 -10.00 2.40
C HIS A 185 15.07 -10.26 3.90
N LYS A 186 16.16 -10.15 4.68
CA LYS A 186 16.23 -10.51 6.10
C LYS A 186 15.12 -9.88 6.93
N ALA A 187 14.91 -8.57 6.80
CA ALA A 187 13.89 -7.85 7.56
C ALA A 187 12.46 -8.35 7.26
N TRP A 188 12.18 -8.72 6.01
CA TRP A 188 10.87 -9.24 5.62
C TRP A 188 10.71 -10.70 6.05
N LEU A 189 11.75 -11.52 5.86
CA LEU A 189 11.78 -12.91 6.33
C LEU A 189 11.58 -13.01 7.85
N VAL A 190 12.16 -12.11 8.65
CA VAL A 190 11.92 -12.07 10.10
C VAL A 190 10.42 -11.94 10.40
N LYS A 191 9.74 -10.99 9.75
CA LYS A 191 8.30 -10.78 9.95
C LYS A 191 7.48 -12.00 9.52
N LEU A 192 7.76 -12.55 8.34
CA LEU A 192 7.06 -13.72 7.82
C LEU A 192 7.24 -14.95 8.72
N LEU A 193 8.49 -15.29 9.06
CA LEU A 193 8.80 -16.46 9.88
C LEU A 193 8.25 -16.33 11.30
N THR A 194 8.27 -15.13 11.88
CA THR A 194 7.69 -14.90 13.23
C THR A 194 6.18 -15.16 13.24
N CYS A 195 5.47 -14.94 12.13
CA CYS A 195 4.04 -15.23 12.04
C CYS A 195 3.72 -16.71 11.78
N VAL A 196 4.63 -17.46 11.16
CA VAL A 196 4.37 -18.83 10.68
C VAL A 196 4.96 -19.89 11.61
N LEU A 197 6.09 -19.61 12.25
CA LEU A 197 6.74 -20.55 13.17
C LEU A 197 6.11 -20.51 14.56
N PRO A 198 6.11 -21.63 15.30
CA PRO A 198 5.70 -21.63 16.69
C PRO A 198 6.65 -20.78 17.54
N GLU A 199 6.13 -20.18 18.62
CA GLU A 199 6.92 -19.31 19.51
C GLU A 199 8.16 -20.03 20.08
N THR A 200 8.09 -21.34 20.28
CA THR A 200 9.22 -22.17 20.75
C THR A 200 10.38 -22.26 19.77
N ALA A 201 10.16 -21.92 18.50
CA ALA A 201 11.15 -21.96 17.42
C ALA A 201 11.71 -20.57 17.09
N VAL A 202 11.33 -19.53 17.84
CA VAL A 202 11.76 -18.15 17.61
C VAL A 202 12.42 -17.60 18.87
N ASP A 203 13.73 -17.31 18.78
CA ASP A 203 14.44 -16.62 19.85
C ASP A 203 14.36 -15.09 19.66
N ASP A 204 13.38 -14.47 20.33
CA ASP A 204 13.18 -13.01 20.33
C ASP A 204 14.28 -12.23 21.05
N THR A 205 15.14 -12.89 21.82
CA THR A 205 16.24 -12.24 22.56
C THR A 205 17.51 -12.09 21.71
N ALA A 206 17.56 -12.74 20.54
CA ALA A 206 18.70 -12.73 19.65
C ALA A 206 19.07 -11.30 19.18
N LYS A 207 20.32 -10.90 19.44
CA LYS A 207 20.88 -9.59 19.09
C LYS A 207 22.22 -9.71 18.38
N GLY A 208 22.60 -8.66 17.67
CA GLY A 208 23.91 -8.54 17.02
C GLY A 208 23.96 -9.07 15.59
N PRO A 209 25.16 -9.24 15.01
CA PRO A 209 25.35 -9.55 13.59
C PRO A 209 24.72 -10.87 13.14
N ALA A 210 24.65 -11.87 14.04
CA ALA A 210 24.06 -13.18 13.80
C ALA A 210 22.63 -13.32 14.35
N ALA A 211 21.94 -12.19 14.57
CA ALA A 211 20.62 -12.20 15.21
C ALA A 211 19.59 -13.03 14.44
N PHE A 212 19.62 -13.01 13.09
CA PHE A 212 18.69 -13.81 12.30
C PHE A 212 18.97 -15.30 12.40
N GLU A 213 20.25 -15.67 12.33
CA GLU A 213 20.66 -17.06 12.45
C GLU A 213 20.26 -17.62 13.81
N ASN A 214 20.62 -16.93 14.89
CA ASN A 214 20.27 -17.35 16.24
C ASN A 214 18.75 -17.38 16.47
N ARG A 215 18.02 -16.37 15.97
CA ARG A 215 16.57 -16.26 16.11
C ARG A 215 15.81 -17.44 15.52
N PHE A 216 16.29 -17.99 14.41
CA PHE A 216 15.61 -19.07 13.67
C PHE A 216 16.40 -20.38 13.66
N GLY A 217 17.36 -20.56 14.58
CA GLY A 217 18.08 -21.83 14.75
C GLY A 217 19.07 -22.20 13.63
N PHE A 218 19.56 -21.24 12.85
CA PHE A 218 20.68 -21.47 11.93
C PHE A 218 22.03 -21.36 12.65
N LEU A 219 23.04 -22.05 12.11
CA LEU A 219 24.42 -21.92 12.57
C LEU A 219 25.02 -20.59 12.10
N SER A 220 25.53 -19.81 13.05
CA SER A 220 26.32 -18.62 12.79
C SER A 220 27.76 -18.97 12.38
N ARG A 221 28.40 -18.13 11.54
CA ARG A 221 29.82 -18.33 11.22
C ARG A 221 30.68 -18.14 12.48
N PRO A 222 31.69 -18.98 12.72
CA PRO A 222 32.61 -18.77 13.84
C PRO A 222 33.29 -17.41 13.70
N ALA A 223 33.44 -16.70 14.82
CA ALA A 223 34.12 -15.41 14.85
C ALA A 223 35.55 -15.57 14.30
N ARG A 224 35.86 -14.89 13.19
CA ARG A 224 37.22 -14.90 12.62
C ARG A 224 38.12 -14.01 13.48
N VAL A 225 38.97 -14.63 14.30
CA VAL A 225 40.05 -13.92 15.01
C VAL A 225 41.16 -13.64 14.00
N ARG A 226 41.39 -12.36 13.68
CA ARG A 226 42.54 -11.96 12.88
C ARG A 226 43.75 -11.84 13.81
N PHE A 227 44.66 -12.81 13.75
CA PHE A 227 45.97 -12.65 14.37
C PHE A 227 46.68 -11.46 13.71
N ARG A 228 47.14 -10.52 14.55
CA ARG A 228 48.11 -9.49 14.16
C ARG A 228 49.44 -9.94 14.74
N PHE A 229 50.40 -10.21 13.86
CA PHE A 229 51.81 -10.40 14.18
C PHE A 229 52.59 -9.29 13.49
#